data_AF-A0A4Z0EPT6-F1
#
_entry.id   AF-A0A4Z0EPT6-F1
#
_cell.length_a   1.000
_cell.length_b   1.000
_cell.length_c   1.000
_cell.angle_alpha   90.00
_cell.angle_beta   90.00
_cell.angle_gamma   90.00
#
_symmetry.space_group_name_H-M   'P 1'
#
loop_
_entity.id
_entity.type
_entity.pdbx_description
1 polymer ?
#
loop_
_entity_poly.entity_id
_entity_poly.type
_entity_poly.pdbx_seq_one_letter_code
_entity_poly.pdbx_strand_id
1 'polypeptide(L)'
;MPARPELRARRPAPRGVRPPRFCYMKKIILSLGLAALLLGPAAPAARAWGFLGHRVITQVAIYELPASMQAFYFRHMAELVRLSTAPDERRNQDPTEGPKHFIDLDHYSEDNPFAKIPRGYDEAVDKFSADTLKKYGTVPWVVIETKNKLAAAFSARDTVGIIKYSAELSHYTADAFVPLHTTVNYDGQLTGQTGLHALWESQLPERYLNAYKLNGEEAKVLKDPLASIWGVIQGSYGFLTATYDLESKVSKGFTPQTKYSFTHRFGKTQRRYSDAFADAYEKEVGGQVAFRMKGASPMVASMWLTAWQEGGRPDLDKLMAPPKLGKDEKDQLTTQLKAWKENNLANEQLLIAQQKQQRVIAPDEIKAADGEATPPPPPEPAATPEPAAPTPPAGPNVKMKVKTKGPTGTDKQKTTPHW
;
A
#
# COMPACT_ATOMS: atom_id res chain seq x y z
N MET A 1 23.33 -63.12 -72.90
CA MET A 1 22.25 -62.68 -71.98
C MET A 1 22.16 -63.68 -70.84
N PRO A 2 22.45 -63.30 -69.59
CA PRO A 2 22.46 -64.23 -68.47
C PRO A 2 21.05 -64.40 -67.87
N ALA A 3 20.75 -65.63 -67.46
CA ALA A 3 19.52 -66.02 -66.79
C ALA A 3 19.46 -65.50 -65.34
N ARG A 4 18.24 -65.10 -64.92
CA ARG A 4 17.92 -64.54 -63.60
C ARG A 4 18.12 -65.57 -62.47
N PRO A 5 18.62 -65.17 -61.29
CA PRO A 5 18.59 -66.00 -60.10
C PRO A 5 17.27 -65.85 -59.32
N GLU A 6 16.77 -66.98 -58.82
CA GLU A 6 15.58 -67.11 -57.97
C GLU A 6 15.76 -66.50 -56.57
N LEU A 7 14.68 -65.88 -56.06
CA LEU A 7 14.57 -65.35 -54.70
C LEU A 7 14.49 -66.49 -53.66
N ARG A 8 15.48 -66.57 -52.77
CA ARG A 8 15.40 -67.35 -51.53
C ARG A 8 14.59 -66.60 -50.47
N ALA A 9 13.49 -67.21 -50.03
CA ALA A 9 12.67 -66.77 -48.91
C ALA A 9 13.46 -66.78 -47.59
N ARG A 10 13.42 -65.67 -46.84
CA ARG A 10 14.01 -65.53 -45.50
C ARG A 10 13.10 -66.18 -44.45
N ARG A 11 13.66 -67.06 -43.61
CA ARG A 11 13.00 -67.58 -42.39
C ARG A 11 12.96 -66.49 -41.29
N PRO A 12 11.92 -66.47 -40.44
CA PRO A 12 11.79 -65.48 -39.37
C PRO A 12 12.70 -65.81 -38.16
N ALA A 13 13.20 -64.76 -37.50
CA ALA A 13 14.01 -64.81 -36.29
C ALA A 13 13.19 -65.20 -35.04
N PRO A 14 13.81 -65.79 -34.00
CA PRO A 14 13.11 -66.25 -32.80
C PRO A 14 12.69 -65.08 -31.87
N ARG A 15 11.52 -65.25 -31.24
CA ARG A 15 10.93 -64.31 -30.28
C ARG A 15 11.77 -64.25 -29.00
N GLY A 16 12.34 -63.07 -28.72
CA GLY A 16 12.99 -62.77 -27.45
C GLY A 16 11.97 -62.64 -26.30
N VAL A 17 12.25 -63.36 -25.22
CA VAL A 17 11.56 -63.33 -23.93
C VAL A 17 11.75 -61.95 -23.28
N ARG A 18 10.65 -61.29 -22.89
CA ARG A 18 10.70 -60.01 -22.14
C ARG A 18 10.97 -60.30 -20.66
N PRO A 19 11.84 -59.53 -19.97
CA PRO A 19 12.01 -59.65 -18.52
C PRO A 19 10.83 -59.00 -17.77
N PRO A 20 10.59 -59.38 -16.50
CA PRO A 20 9.49 -58.86 -15.71
C PRO A 20 9.73 -57.39 -15.34
N ARG A 21 8.69 -56.57 -15.51
CA ARG A 21 8.66 -55.18 -15.04
C ARG A 21 8.59 -55.18 -13.52
N PHE A 22 9.71 -54.91 -12.86
CA PHE A 22 9.75 -54.64 -11.43
C PHE A 22 8.98 -53.35 -11.14
N CYS A 23 7.95 -53.47 -10.30
CA CYS A 23 7.13 -52.39 -9.78
C CYS A 23 7.93 -51.66 -8.70
N TYR A 24 8.51 -50.50 -9.02
CA TYR A 24 9.29 -49.70 -8.07
C TYR A 24 8.80 -48.24 -8.03
N MET A 25 7.53 -48.04 -7.70
CA MET A 25 6.97 -46.69 -7.45
C MET A 25 5.84 -46.78 -6.45
N LYS A 26 6.17 -47.00 -5.17
CA LYS A 26 5.22 -46.79 -4.06
C LYS A 26 5.86 -46.48 -2.69
N LYS A 27 7.11 -46.04 -2.65
CA LYS A 27 7.80 -45.68 -1.39
C LYS A 27 8.53 -44.32 -1.40
N ILE A 28 8.15 -43.39 -2.28
CA ILE A 28 8.67 -41.99 -2.29
C ILE A 28 7.56 -40.98 -1.91
N ILE A 29 6.39 -41.44 -1.44
CA ILE A 29 5.31 -40.54 -1.03
C ILE A 29 5.32 -40.28 0.49
N LEU A 30 6.10 -41.04 1.28
CA LEU A 30 6.11 -40.89 2.74
C LEU A 30 7.29 -40.10 3.31
N SER A 31 8.27 -39.71 2.50
CA SER A 31 9.47 -38.96 2.95
C SER A 31 9.52 -37.50 2.50
N LEU A 32 8.57 -37.04 1.66
CA LEU A 32 8.40 -35.61 1.33
C LEU A 32 7.35 -34.91 2.21
N GLY A 33 6.42 -35.67 2.81
CA GLY A 33 5.40 -35.13 3.72
C GLY A 33 5.95 -34.64 5.07
N LEU A 34 7.09 -35.18 5.52
CA LEU A 34 7.69 -34.80 6.80
C LEU A 34 8.68 -33.61 6.68
N ALA A 35 9.23 -33.36 5.48
CA ALA A 35 10.04 -32.18 5.21
C ALA A 35 9.20 -30.91 4.98
N ALA A 36 7.95 -31.08 4.51
CA ALA A 36 6.99 -29.98 4.37
C ALA A 36 6.35 -29.53 5.70
N LEU A 37 6.48 -30.33 6.77
CA LEU A 37 5.88 -30.03 8.08
C LEU A 37 6.82 -29.26 9.03
N LEU A 38 8.12 -29.16 8.69
CA LEU A 38 9.13 -28.42 9.48
C LEU A 38 9.52 -27.06 8.88
N LEU A 39 8.95 -26.71 7.74
CA LEU A 39 8.98 -25.37 7.14
C LEU A 39 7.54 -24.85 7.11
N GLY A 40 7.03 -24.49 8.28
CA GLY A 40 5.76 -23.77 8.39
C GLY A 40 5.78 -22.49 7.53
N PRO A 41 4.61 -21.91 7.20
CA PRO A 41 4.51 -20.74 6.34
C PRO A 41 4.94 -19.50 7.12
N ALA A 42 6.24 -19.35 7.38
CA ALA A 42 6.84 -18.04 7.51
C ALA A 42 7.15 -17.54 6.10
N ALA A 43 6.11 -17.41 5.27
CA ALA A 43 6.21 -16.63 4.05
C ALA A 43 6.63 -15.23 4.51
N PRO A 44 7.83 -14.73 4.14
CA PRO A 44 8.19 -13.37 4.44
C PRO A 44 7.09 -12.48 3.88
N ALA A 45 6.74 -11.45 4.64
CA ALA A 45 5.71 -10.52 4.28
C ALA A 45 5.98 -9.95 2.89
N ALA A 46 5.38 -10.54 1.84
CA ALA A 46 5.27 -9.95 0.51
C ALA A 46 4.47 -8.67 0.73
N ARG A 47 5.20 -7.56 0.82
CA ARG A 47 4.64 -6.23 0.87
C ARG A 47 4.20 -5.95 -0.56
N ALA A 48 2.94 -5.56 -0.73
CA ALA A 48 2.48 -4.83 -1.90
C ALA A 48 3.34 -3.55 -2.06
N TRP A 49 3.17 -2.77 -3.15
CA TRP A 49 4.17 -1.77 -3.62
C TRP A 49 4.97 -1.20 -2.45
N GLY A 50 6.31 -1.31 -2.48
CA GLY A 50 7.13 -0.81 -1.37
C GLY A 50 6.65 0.58 -0.95
N PHE A 51 6.58 0.88 0.36
CA PHE A 51 5.85 2.03 0.91
C PHE A 51 6.04 3.35 0.14
N LEU A 52 7.20 3.56 -0.50
CA LEU A 52 7.45 4.64 -1.44
C LEU A 52 6.43 4.72 -2.59
N GLY A 53 6.18 3.63 -3.32
CA GLY A 53 5.31 3.58 -4.50
C GLY A 53 3.89 4.05 -4.19
N HIS A 54 3.24 3.45 -3.19
CA HIS A 54 1.90 3.87 -2.74
C HIS A 54 1.85 5.33 -2.34
N ARG A 55 2.85 5.80 -1.58
CA ARG A 55 2.94 7.19 -1.11
C ARG A 55 3.08 8.17 -2.27
N VAL A 56 3.93 7.86 -3.25
CA VAL A 56 4.15 8.68 -4.45
C VAL A 56 2.88 8.71 -5.30
N ILE A 57 2.29 7.55 -5.62
CA ILE A 57 1.07 7.45 -6.43
C ILE A 57 -0.08 8.24 -5.78
N THR A 58 -0.26 8.11 -4.45
CA THR A 58 -1.29 8.83 -3.71
C THR A 58 -1.11 10.35 -3.82
N GLN A 59 0.11 10.84 -3.63
CA GLN A 59 0.41 12.26 -3.75
C GLN A 59 0.19 12.77 -5.18
N VAL A 60 0.69 12.03 -6.17
CA VAL A 60 0.58 12.41 -7.59
C VAL A 60 -0.88 12.48 -8.04
N ALA A 61 -1.71 11.53 -7.61
CA ALA A 61 -3.14 11.50 -7.92
C ALA A 61 -3.89 12.77 -7.49
N ILE A 62 -3.41 13.48 -6.46
CA ILE A 62 -4.02 14.75 -6.01
C ILE A 62 -3.84 15.87 -7.04
N TYR A 63 -2.72 15.87 -7.77
CA TYR A 63 -2.46 16.86 -8.80
C TYR A 63 -3.31 16.65 -10.06
N GLU A 64 -3.81 15.44 -10.27
CA GLU A 64 -4.65 15.03 -11.40
C GLU A 64 -6.15 15.26 -11.15
N LEU A 65 -6.55 15.58 -9.92
CA LEU A 65 -7.92 15.90 -9.57
C LEU A 65 -8.38 17.25 -10.17
N PRO A 66 -9.68 17.41 -10.47
CA PRO A 66 -10.22 18.69 -10.88
C PRO A 66 -10.11 19.72 -9.74
N ALA A 67 -10.09 21.00 -10.12
CA ALA A 67 -9.94 22.13 -9.19
C ALA A 67 -10.96 22.12 -8.03
N SER A 68 -12.16 21.60 -8.25
CA SER A 68 -13.22 21.48 -7.23
C SER A 68 -12.91 20.49 -6.10
N MET A 69 -11.95 19.59 -6.31
CA MET A 69 -11.52 18.60 -5.30
C MET A 69 -10.11 18.84 -4.79
N GLN A 70 -9.27 19.47 -5.61
CA GLN A 70 -7.84 19.57 -5.36
C GLN A 70 -7.50 20.28 -4.04
N ALA A 71 -8.26 21.31 -3.65
CA ALA A 71 -8.02 22.02 -2.39
C ALA A 71 -8.17 21.11 -1.16
N PHE A 72 -9.25 20.33 -1.10
CA PHE A 72 -9.51 19.38 -0.01
C PHE A 72 -8.43 18.32 0.07
N TYR A 73 -8.13 17.68 -1.05
CA TYR A 73 -7.12 16.62 -1.10
C TYR A 73 -5.72 17.13 -0.80
N PHE A 74 -5.36 18.33 -1.27
CA PHE A 74 -4.07 18.95 -0.97
C PHE A 74 -3.91 19.23 0.53
N ARG A 75 -4.93 19.80 1.17
CA ARG A 75 -4.92 20.03 2.62
C ARG A 75 -4.72 18.76 3.43
N HIS A 76 -5.32 17.65 2.99
CA HIS A 76 -5.22 16.36 3.66
C HIS A 76 -4.11 15.47 3.11
N MET A 77 -3.25 15.98 2.23
CA MET A 77 -2.25 15.21 1.49
C MET A 77 -1.32 14.43 2.41
N ALA A 78 -0.84 15.03 3.50
CA ALA A 78 0.05 14.35 4.44
C ALA A 78 -0.61 13.10 5.07
N GLU A 79 -1.88 13.19 5.44
CA GLU A 79 -2.62 12.08 6.04
C GLU A 79 -3.00 11.02 4.99
N LEU A 80 -3.41 11.44 3.78
CA LEU A 80 -3.66 10.54 2.66
C LEU A 80 -2.42 9.70 2.33
N VAL A 81 -1.26 10.36 2.20
CA VAL A 81 0.03 9.70 1.94
C VAL A 81 0.44 8.80 3.10
N ARG A 82 0.18 9.17 4.36
CA ARG A 82 0.49 8.32 5.51
C ARG A 82 -0.39 7.06 5.52
N LEU A 83 -1.69 7.22 5.25
CA LEU A 83 -2.65 6.13 5.29
C LEU A 83 -2.60 5.21 4.05
N SER A 84 -1.92 5.62 2.97
CA SER A 84 -1.86 4.80 1.76
C SER A 84 -1.02 3.52 1.92
N THR A 85 -0.30 3.35 3.03
CA THR A 85 0.37 2.10 3.41
C THR A 85 -0.36 1.32 4.50
N ALA A 86 -1.48 1.85 5.01
CA ALA A 86 -2.21 1.24 6.12
C ALA A 86 -2.73 -0.18 5.83
N PRO A 87 -3.19 -0.54 4.61
CA PRO A 87 -3.57 -1.93 4.31
C PRO A 87 -2.42 -2.92 4.51
N ASP A 88 -1.24 -2.63 3.98
CA ASP A 88 -0.04 -3.45 4.17
C ASP A 88 0.37 -3.58 5.65
N GLU A 89 0.23 -2.50 6.42
CA GLU A 89 0.53 -2.50 7.85
C GLU A 89 -0.46 -3.37 8.63
N ARG A 90 -1.76 -3.25 8.29
CA ARG A 90 -2.87 -3.95 8.94
C ARG A 90 -2.84 -5.45 8.73
N ARG A 91 -2.28 -5.94 7.62
CA ARG A 91 -2.05 -7.37 7.39
C ARG A 91 -1.38 -8.12 8.55
N ASN A 92 -0.54 -7.44 9.34
CA ASN A 92 0.12 -8.07 10.49
C ASN A 92 -0.84 -8.36 11.66
N GLN A 93 -2.04 -7.79 11.64
CA GLN A 93 -3.06 -7.86 12.68
C GLN A 93 -4.36 -8.49 12.17
N ASP A 94 -4.70 -8.27 10.89
CA ASP A 94 -5.86 -8.85 10.22
C ASP A 94 -5.42 -9.95 9.24
N PRO A 95 -5.64 -11.25 9.56
CA PRO A 95 -5.28 -12.35 8.68
C PRO A 95 -6.09 -12.38 7.37
N THR A 96 -7.19 -11.63 7.28
CA THR A 96 -8.02 -11.55 6.08
C THR A 96 -7.57 -10.47 5.10
N GLU A 97 -6.61 -9.62 5.47
CA GLU A 97 -6.17 -8.50 4.64
C GLU A 97 -5.31 -8.97 3.47
N GLY A 98 -4.41 -9.93 3.67
CA GLY A 98 -3.42 -10.34 2.66
C GLY A 98 -4.00 -10.61 1.26
N PRO A 99 -5.08 -11.41 1.13
CA PRO A 99 -5.73 -11.66 -0.15
C PRO A 99 -6.32 -10.44 -0.87
N LYS A 100 -6.51 -9.32 -0.19
CA LYS A 100 -7.12 -8.12 -0.77
C LYS A 100 -6.19 -7.36 -1.72
N HIS A 101 -4.90 -7.69 -1.71
CA HIS A 101 -3.84 -6.98 -2.45
C HIS A 101 -3.57 -7.58 -3.84
N PHE A 102 -4.01 -8.80 -4.13
CA PHE A 102 -3.63 -9.48 -5.36
C PHE A 102 -4.81 -10.25 -5.97
N ILE A 103 -4.57 -10.83 -7.15
CA ILE A 103 -5.41 -11.87 -7.75
C ILE A 103 -4.54 -12.81 -8.59
N ASP A 104 -4.32 -14.04 -8.14
CA ASP A 104 -3.47 -15.02 -8.80
C ASP A 104 -4.20 -15.62 -10.01
N LEU A 105 -4.13 -14.94 -11.15
CA LEU A 105 -4.90 -15.28 -12.33
C LEU A 105 -4.50 -16.64 -12.92
N ASP A 106 -3.20 -16.95 -12.89
CA ASP A 106 -2.62 -18.20 -13.36
C ASP A 106 -3.10 -19.44 -12.58
N HIS A 107 -3.67 -19.26 -11.38
CA HIS A 107 -4.36 -20.33 -10.68
C HIS A 107 -5.61 -20.83 -11.42
N TYR A 108 -6.37 -19.91 -12.03
CA TYR A 108 -7.68 -20.21 -12.63
C TYR A 108 -7.58 -20.72 -14.06
N SER A 109 -6.50 -20.36 -14.76
CA SER A 109 -6.15 -20.89 -16.08
C SER A 109 -4.74 -20.47 -16.46
N GLU A 110 -3.96 -21.41 -16.98
CA GLU A 110 -2.66 -21.10 -17.58
C GLU A 110 -2.82 -20.40 -18.94
N ASP A 111 -3.79 -20.84 -19.77
CA ASP A 111 -3.93 -20.33 -21.15
C ASP A 111 -4.65 -18.97 -21.26
N ASN A 112 -5.82 -18.81 -20.61
CA ASN A 112 -6.60 -17.58 -20.69
C ASN A 112 -7.45 -17.37 -19.42
N PRO A 113 -6.84 -16.84 -18.34
CA PRO A 113 -7.56 -16.64 -17.08
C PRO A 113 -8.69 -15.61 -17.20
N PHE A 114 -8.57 -14.60 -18.06
CA PHE A 114 -9.60 -13.57 -18.26
C PHE A 114 -10.89 -14.09 -18.90
N ALA A 115 -10.81 -15.17 -19.69
CA ALA A 115 -12.00 -15.84 -20.21
C ALA A 115 -12.66 -16.76 -19.17
N LYS A 116 -11.95 -17.11 -18.09
CA LYS A 116 -12.43 -18.07 -17.09
C LYS A 116 -12.97 -17.39 -15.84
N ILE A 117 -12.46 -16.23 -15.45
CA ILE A 117 -12.88 -15.56 -14.22
C ILE A 117 -14.03 -14.59 -14.53
N PRO A 118 -15.23 -14.79 -13.94
CA PRO A 118 -16.29 -13.80 -14.02
C PRO A 118 -15.83 -12.47 -13.40
N ARG A 119 -16.23 -11.36 -14.03
CA ARG A 119 -15.79 -10.04 -13.56
C ARG A 119 -16.52 -9.61 -12.29
N GLY A 120 -17.81 -9.94 -12.18
CA GLY A 120 -18.60 -9.69 -10.97
C GLY A 120 -18.24 -10.69 -9.87
N TYR A 121 -18.35 -10.23 -8.62
CA TYR A 121 -17.95 -11.02 -7.47
C TYR A 121 -18.88 -12.21 -7.25
N ASP A 122 -20.18 -11.98 -7.32
CA ASP A 122 -21.19 -13.02 -7.06
C ASP A 122 -21.08 -14.16 -8.07
N GLU A 123 -20.92 -13.85 -9.37
CA GLU A 123 -20.72 -14.87 -10.39
C GLU A 123 -19.38 -15.62 -10.22
N ALA A 124 -18.35 -14.92 -9.74
CA ALA A 124 -17.06 -15.55 -9.43
C ALA A 124 -17.16 -16.47 -8.22
N VAL A 125 -17.95 -16.10 -7.20
CA VAL A 125 -18.25 -16.93 -6.03
C VAL A 125 -19.04 -18.17 -6.43
N ASP A 126 -20.07 -18.02 -7.26
CA ASP A 126 -20.86 -19.16 -7.75
C ASP A 126 -20.00 -20.17 -8.52
N LYS A 127 -18.99 -19.68 -9.24
CA LYS A 127 -18.10 -20.51 -10.04
C LYS A 127 -16.96 -21.16 -9.26
N PHE A 128 -16.34 -20.44 -8.32
CA PHE A 128 -15.10 -20.87 -7.67
C PHE A 128 -15.20 -21.05 -6.15
N SER A 129 -16.31 -20.65 -5.54
CA SER A 129 -16.50 -20.44 -4.08
C SER A 129 -15.74 -19.24 -3.52
N ALA A 130 -16.31 -18.64 -2.47
CA ALA A 130 -15.70 -17.50 -1.78
C ALA A 130 -14.34 -17.86 -1.14
N ASP A 131 -14.17 -19.09 -0.67
CA ASP A 131 -12.92 -19.53 -0.02
C ASP A 131 -11.76 -19.64 -1.03
N THR A 132 -12.03 -20.10 -2.25
CA THR A 132 -11.04 -20.09 -3.33
C THR A 132 -10.66 -18.65 -3.70
N LEU A 133 -11.64 -17.76 -3.89
CA LEU A 133 -11.34 -16.37 -4.21
C LEU A 133 -10.52 -15.70 -3.10
N LYS A 134 -10.87 -15.93 -1.83
CA LYS A 134 -10.07 -15.44 -0.69
C LYS A 134 -8.66 -16.04 -0.65
N LYS A 135 -8.45 -17.25 -1.15
CA LYS A 135 -7.12 -17.86 -1.16
C LYS A 135 -6.25 -17.30 -2.27
N TYR A 136 -6.82 -17.07 -3.44
CA TYR A 136 -6.12 -16.66 -4.67
C TYR A 136 -6.35 -15.19 -5.04
N GLY A 137 -6.79 -14.40 -4.07
CA GLY A 137 -6.82 -12.94 -4.16
C GLY A 137 -8.12 -12.34 -4.70
N THR A 138 -8.45 -11.15 -4.18
CA THR A 138 -9.72 -10.45 -4.40
C THR A 138 -9.58 -8.99 -4.80
N VAL A 139 -8.38 -8.51 -5.15
CA VAL A 139 -8.12 -7.08 -5.41
C VAL A 139 -9.11 -6.37 -6.35
N PRO A 140 -9.58 -6.92 -7.49
CA PRO A 140 -10.52 -6.20 -8.35
C PRO A 140 -11.82 -5.83 -7.62
N TRP A 141 -12.32 -6.71 -6.75
CA TRP A 141 -13.56 -6.49 -6.03
C TRP A 141 -13.37 -5.60 -4.81
N VAL A 142 -12.23 -5.71 -4.13
CA VAL A 142 -11.86 -4.83 -3.00
C VAL A 142 -11.74 -3.38 -3.45
N VAL A 143 -11.20 -3.11 -4.65
CA VAL A 143 -11.17 -1.77 -5.23
C VAL A 143 -12.58 -1.20 -5.36
N ILE A 144 -13.54 -1.98 -5.87
CA ILE A 144 -14.93 -1.53 -6.04
C ILE A 144 -15.64 -1.36 -4.70
N GLU A 145 -15.46 -2.29 -3.77
CA GLU A 145 -15.99 -2.19 -2.41
C GLU A 145 -15.49 -0.92 -1.71
N THR A 146 -14.18 -0.66 -1.77
CA THR A 146 -13.57 0.51 -1.14
C THR A 146 -14.02 1.81 -1.81
N LYS A 147 -14.17 1.81 -3.15
CA LYS A 147 -14.76 2.93 -3.88
C LYS A 147 -16.19 3.20 -3.42
N ASN A 148 -17.00 2.17 -3.20
CA ASN A 148 -18.38 2.31 -2.73
C ASN A 148 -18.42 2.88 -1.31
N LYS A 149 -17.51 2.43 -0.42
CA LYS A 149 -17.35 3.02 0.92
C LYS A 149 -16.97 4.51 0.86
N LEU A 150 -16.08 4.88 -0.06
CA LEU A 150 -15.72 6.27 -0.30
C LEU A 150 -16.91 7.10 -0.80
N ALA A 151 -17.71 6.58 -1.74
CA ALA A 151 -18.91 7.25 -2.22
C ALA A 151 -19.94 7.47 -1.09
N ALA A 152 -20.13 6.47 -0.22
CA ALA A 152 -20.96 6.58 0.97
C ALA A 152 -20.43 7.64 1.95
N ALA A 153 -19.11 7.71 2.18
CA ALA A 153 -18.50 8.72 3.02
C ALA A 153 -18.69 10.14 2.45
N PHE A 154 -18.58 10.32 1.13
CA PHE A 154 -18.92 11.58 0.47
C PHE A 154 -20.39 11.97 0.68
N SER A 155 -21.31 11.02 0.47
CA SER A 155 -22.75 11.26 0.68
C SER A 155 -23.06 11.68 2.11
N ALA A 156 -22.42 11.02 3.08
CA ALA A 156 -22.55 11.33 4.51
C ALA A 156 -21.76 12.58 4.95
N ARG A 157 -20.93 13.17 4.07
CA ARG A 157 -19.99 14.26 4.40
C ARG A 157 -19.05 13.92 5.56
N ASP A 158 -18.67 12.65 5.67
CA ASP A 158 -17.75 12.15 6.69
C ASP A 158 -16.31 12.39 6.24
N THR A 159 -15.71 13.51 6.66
CA THR A 159 -14.32 13.87 6.32
C THR A 159 -13.32 12.78 6.72
N VAL A 160 -13.51 12.12 7.86
CA VAL A 160 -12.60 11.06 8.33
C VAL A 160 -12.71 9.84 7.42
N GLY A 161 -13.94 9.42 7.10
CA GLY A 161 -14.21 8.35 6.14
C GLY A 161 -13.67 8.66 4.74
N ILE A 162 -13.85 9.90 4.25
CA ILE A 162 -13.35 10.32 2.93
C ILE A 162 -11.84 10.16 2.85
N ILE A 163 -11.10 10.65 3.86
CA ILE A 163 -9.63 10.57 3.88
C ILE A 163 -9.19 9.10 3.96
N LYS A 164 -9.77 8.34 4.90
CA LYS A 164 -9.43 6.92 5.09
C LYS A 164 -9.66 6.11 3.81
N TYR A 165 -10.88 6.14 3.27
CA TYR A 165 -11.22 5.33 2.10
C TYR A 165 -10.58 5.85 0.82
N SER A 166 -10.22 7.14 0.72
CA SER A 166 -9.40 7.63 -0.39
C SER A 166 -8.00 7.02 -0.36
N ALA A 167 -7.36 6.98 0.81
CA ALA A 167 -6.03 6.39 0.97
C ALA A 167 -6.03 4.86 0.73
N GLU A 168 -6.99 4.14 1.31
CA GLU A 168 -7.13 2.69 1.10
C GLU A 168 -7.48 2.35 -0.35
N LEU A 169 -8.35 3.15 -1.00
CA LEU A 169 -8.66 2.97 -2.42
C LEU A 169 -7.43 3.21 -3.30
N SER A 170 -6.60 4.20 -2.95
CA SER A 170 -5.34 4.43 -3.66
C SER A 170 -4.41 3.23 -3.56
N HIS A 171 -4.30 2.62 -2.38
CA HIS A 171 -3.50 1.43 -2.15
C HIS A 171 -3.92 0.27 -3.07
N TYR A 172 -5.16 -0.21 -2.93
CA TYR A 172 -5.63 -1.37 -3.70
C TYR A 172 -5.68 -1.12 -5.20
N THR A 173 -5.96 0.13 -5.62
CA THR A 173 -5.92 0.49 -7.04
C THR A 173 -4.48 0.45 -7.55
N ALA A 174 -3.50 0.92 -6.77
CA ALA A 174 -2.09 0.84 -7.14
C ALA A 174 -1.62 -0.62 -7.23
N ASP A 175 -1.99 -1.49 -6.30
CA ASP A 175 -1.63 -2.92 -6.32
C ASP A 175 -2.02 -3.62 -7.63
N ALA A 176 -3.20 -3.31 -8.17
CA ALA A 176 -3.62 -3.80 -9.47
C ALA A 176 -2.64 -3.46 -10.62
N PHE A 177 -1.79 -2.42 -10.45
CA PHE A 177 -0.74 -2.06 -11.40
C PHE A 177 0.55 -2.89 -11.29
N VAL A 178 0.73 -3.72 -10.27
CA VAL A 178 1.88 -4.63 -10.21
C VAL A 178 1.61 -5.90 -11.01
N PRO A 179 2.48 -6.26 -11.96
CA PRO A 179 2.41 -7.56 -12.63
C PRO A 179 2.46 -8.73 -11.63
N LEU A 180 3.36 -8.66 -10.65
CA LEU A 180 3.59 -9.74 -9.68
C LEU A 180 2.44 -9.96 -8.69
N HIS A 181 1.45 -9.05 -8.64
CA HIS A 181 0.19 -9.26 -7.90
C HIS A 181 -0.88 -10.01 -8.71
N THR A 182 -0.48 -10.58 -9.85
CA THR A 182 -1.40 -11.29 -10.75
C THR A 182 -1.10 -12.78 -10.91
N THR A 183 -0.23 -13.34 -10.08
CA THR A 183 0.37 -14.68 -10.28
C THR A 183 0.76 -15.37 -8.98
N VAL A 184 0.53 -16.68 -8.90
CA VAL A 184 1.03 -17.51 -7.79
C VAL A 184 2.57 -17.49 -7.69
N ASN A 185 3.29 -17.17 -8.77
CA ASN A 185 4.75 -17.03 -8.79
C ASN A 185 5.22 -15.62 -8.38
N TYR A 186 4.46 -14.90 -7.56
CA TYR A 186 4.64 -13.48 -7.23
C TYR A 186 6.07 -13.07 -6.82
N ASP A 187 6.88 -13.97 -6.24
CA ASP A 187 8.26 -13.66 -5.82
C ASP A 187 9.31 -14.33 -6.72
N GLY A 188 8.90 -14.99 -7.80
CA GLY A 188 9.77 -15.83 -8.63
C GLY A 188 10.14 -17.15 -7.97
N GLN A 189 9.42 -17.56 -6.92
CA GLN A 189 9.71 -18.74 -6.11
C GLN A 189 9.55 -20.06 -6.86
N LEU A 190 8.73 -20.10 -7.92
CA LEU A 190 8.53 -21.26 -8.77
C LEU A 190 9.53 -21.33 -9.93
N THR A 191 10.23 -20.23 -10.22
CA THR A 191 11.19 -20.10 -11.35
C THR A 191 12.63 -19.87 -10.89
N GLY A 192 12.90 -19.88 -9.59
CA GLY A 192 14.25 -19.70 -9.04
C GLY A 192 14.72 -18.24 -8.99
N GLN A 193 13.78 -17.30 -9.00
CA GLN A 193 14.01 -15.84 -9.04
C GLN A 193 13.59 -15.15 -7.72
N THR A 194 13.49 -15.90 -6.61
CA THR A 194 13.10 -15.44 -5.27
C THR A 194 13.69 -14.07 -4.89
N GLY A 195 12.82 -13.14 -4.49
CA GLY A 195 13.11 -11.74 -4.20
C GLY A 195 12.69 -10.79 -5.32
N LEU A 196 12.13 -11.30 -6.43
CA LEU A 196 11.80 -10.49 -7.60
C LEU A 196 10.70 -9.46 -7.30
N HIS A 197 9.78 -9.82 -6.41
CA HIS A 197 8.72 -8.93 -5.93
C HIS A 197 9.31 -7.68 -5.28
N ALA A 198 10.19 -7.87 -4.29
CA ALA A 198 10.83 -6.78 -3.57
C ALA A 198 11.76 -5.95 -4.47
N LEU A 199 12.40 -6.58 -5.47
CA LEU A 199 13.18 -5.88 -6.47
C LEU A 199 12.28 -4.91 -7.27
N TRP A 200 11.22 -5.43 -7.89
CA TRP A 200 10.34 -4.68 -8.79
C TRP A 200 9.60 -3.56 -8.06
N GLU A 201 9.04 -3.83 -6.88
CA GLU A 201 8.14 -2.91 -6.19
C GLU A 201 8.81 -1.92 -5.25
N SER A 202 9.97 -2.29 -4.69
CA SER A 202 10.64 -1.46 -3.69
C SER A 202 11.97 -0.95 -4.23
N GLN A 203 12.88 -1.85 -4.57
CA GLN A 203 14.27 -1.46 -4.87
C GLN A 203 14.38 -0.62 -6.14
N LEU A 204 13.63 -0.94 -7.21
CA LEU A 204 13.68 -0.13 -8.43
C LEU A 204 13.08 1.28 -8.21
N PRO A 205 11.84 1.44 -7.70
CA PRO A 205 11.30 2.78 -7.42
C PRO A 205 12.18 3.59 -6.45
N GLU A 206 12.69 2.97 -5.37
CA GLU A 206 13.55 3.66 -4.40
C GLU A 206 14.84 4.21 -5.03
N ARG A 207 15.38 3.53 -6.04
CA ARG A 207 16.63 3.92 -6.70
C ARG A 207 16.43 4.90 -7.85
N TYR A 208 15.35 4.77 -8.61
CA TYR A 208 15.18 5.48 -9.89
C TYR A 208 14.00 6.44 -9.93
N LEU A 209 13.32 6.70 -8.81
CA LEU A 209 12.20 7.65 -8.75
C LEU A 209 12.47 9.00 -9.44
N ASN A 210 13.69 9.54 -9.30
CA ASN A 210 14.09 10.81 -9.92
C ASN A 210 14.12 10.77 -11.46
N ALA A 211 14.27 9.59 -12.04
CA ALA A 211 14.23 9.37 -13.49
C ALA A 211 12.82 9.06 -14.01
N TYR A 212 11.86 8.77 -13.13
CA TYR A 212 10.51 8.37 -13.52
C TYR A 212 9.66 9.57 -13.93
N LYS A 213 8.79 9.33 -14.92
CA LYS A 213 7.80 10.32 -15.35
C LYS A 213 6.56 10.20 -14.48
N LEU A 214 6.39 11.13 -13.55
CA LEU A 214 5.27 11.24 -12.62
C LEU A 214 4.18 12.19 -13.10
N ASN A 215 4.41 12.93 -14.18
CA ASN A 215 3.36 13.70 -14.82
C ASN A 215 2.33 12.76 -15.49
N GLY A 216 1.05 13.12 -15.44
CA GLY A 216 -0.02 12.27 -15.94
C GLY A 216 -1.17 13.07 -16.55
N GLU A 217 -2.35 12.44 -16.59
CA GLU A 217 -3.56 13.01 -17.19
C GLU A 217 -4.57 13.41 -16.12
N GLU A 218 -5.44 14.35 -16.45
CA GLU A 218 -6.56 14.71 -15.59
C GLU A 218 -7.50 13.52 -15.35
N ALA A 219 -8.00 13.42 -14.12
CA ALA A 219 -8.95 12.40 -13.69
C ALA A 219 -10.24 12.45 -14.53
N LYS A 220 -10.78 11.27 -14.85
CA LYS A 220 -12.03 11.12 -15.62
C LYS A 220 -13.01 10.28 -14.81
N VAL A 221 -14.30 10.62 -14.90
CA VAL A 221 -15.35 9.78 -14.30
C VAL A 221 -15.39 8.47 -15.06
N LEU A 222 -15.23 7.36 -14.34
CA LEU A 222 -15.22 6.03 -14.93
C LEU A 222 -16.67 5.57 -15.16
N LYS A 223 -17.01 5.27 -16.42
CA LYS A 223 -18.33 4.73 -16.77
C LYS A 223 -18.58 3.36 -16.15
N ASP A 224 -17.54 2.54 -16.13
CA ASP A 224 -17.54 1.21 -15.53
C ASP A 224 -16.22 1.04 -14.77
N PRO A 225 -16.21 1.35 -13.45
CA PRO A 225 -15.02 1.22 -12.63
C PRO A 225 -14.51 -0.24 -12.55
N LEU A 226 -15.43 -1.22 -12.54
CA LEU A 226 -15.08 -2.64 -12.46
C LEU A 226 -14.38 -3.09 -13.74
N ALA A 227 -14.92 -2.77 -14.91
CA ALA A 227 -14.25 -3.08 -16.18
C ALA A 227 -12.90 -2.36 -16.30
N SER A 228 -12.79 -1.14 -15.78
CA SER A 228 -11.57 -0.35 -15.80
C SER A 228 -10.46 -0.99 -14.97
N ILE A 229 -10.74 -1.45 -13.74
CA ILE A 229 -9.74 -2.14 -12.90
C ILE A 229 -9.38 -3.53 -13.47
N TRP A 230 -10.34 -4.26 -14.04
CA TRP A 230 -10.04 -5.51 -14.76
C TRP A 230 -9.13 -5.28 -15.97
N GLY A 231 -9.31 -4.19 -16.71
CA GLY A 231 -8.41 -3.81 -17.80
C GLY A 231 -6.98 -3.51 -17.32
N VAL A 232 -6.84 -2.85 -16.16
CA VAL A 232 -5.54 -2.62 -15.51
C VAL A 232 -4.87 -3.92 -15.13
N ILE A 233 -5.60 -4.84 -14.49
CA ILE A 233 -5.13 -6.17 -14.08
C ILE A 233 -4.71 -6.99 -15.30
N GLN A 234 -5.49 -6.94 -16.39
CA GLN A 234 -5.13 -7.58 -17.65
C GLN A 234 -3.83 -7.03 -18.23
N GLY A 235 -3.65 -5.70 -18.17
CA GLY A 235 -2.38 -5.08 -18.51
C GLY A 235 -1.22 -5.57 -17.64
N SER A 236 -1.40 -5.61 -16.31
CA SER A 236 -0.40 -6.13 -15.35
C SER A 236 0.04 -7.54 -15.70
N TYR A 237 -0.92 -8.45 -15.87
CA TYR A 237 -0.63 -9.84 -16.21
C TYR A 237 0.14 -9.98 -17.52
N GLY A 238 -0.19 -9.15 -18.52
CA GLY A 238 0.52 -9.11 -19.80
C GLY A 238 2.02 -8.74 -19.68
N PHE A 239 2.45 -8.11 -18.60
CA PHE A 239 3.86 -7.81 -18.34
C PHE A 239 4.63 -8.94 -17.64
N LEU A 240 3.97 -10.01 -17.17
CA LEU A 240 4.62 -11.06 -16.38
C LEU A 240 5.77 -11.75 -17.11
N THR A 241 5.54 -12.18 -18.35
CA THR A 241 6.57 -12.86 -19.15
C THR A 241 7.82 -11.99 -19.28
N ALA A 242 7.67 -10.72 -19.66
CA ALA A 242 8.80 -9.79 -19.76
C ALA A 242 9.50 -9.59 -18.40
N THR A 243 8.72 -9.52 -17.30
CA THR A 243 9.25 -9.35 -15.94
C THR A 243 10.21 -10.51 -15.59
N TYR A 244 9.81 -11.76 -15.85
CA TYR A 244 10.65 -12.93 -15.56
C TYR A 244 11.79 -13.13 -16.58
N ASP A 245 11.51 -12.96 -17.87
CA ASP A 245 12.49 -13.22 -18.94
C ASP A 245 13.64 -12.23 -18.88
N LEU A 246 13.38 -10.95 -18.58
CA LEU A 246 14.41 -9.94 -18.45
C LEU A 246 15.27 -10.16 -17.20
N GLU A 247 14.70 -10.62 -16.09
CA GLU A 247 15.47 -10.99 -14.90
C GLU A 247 16.40 -12.16 -15.24
N SER A 248 15.88 -13.17 -15.95
CA SER A 248 16.65 -14.34 -16.39
C SER A 248 17.75 -13.95 -17.39
N LYS A 249 17.47 -12.99 -18.28
CA LYS A 249 18.45 -12.42 -19.21
C LYS A 249 19.59 -11.75 -18.45
N VAL A 250 19.28 -10.87 -17.51
CA VAL A 250 20.28 -10.13 -16.71
C VAL A 250 21.09 -11.09 -15.83
N SER A 251 20.45 -12.10 -15.26
CA SER A 251 21.09 -13.13 -14.43
C SER A 251 22.27 -13.84 -15.09
N LYS A 252 22.28 -13.97 -16.43
CA LYS A 252 23.40 -14.60 -17.16
C LYS A 252 24.71 -13.82 -17.00
N GLY A 253 24.65 -12.54 -16.65
CA GLY A 253 25.82 -11.69 -16.41
C GLY A 253 26.32 -11.68 -14.97
N PHE A 254 25.70 -12.42 -14.04
CA PHE A 254 26.03 -12.37 -12.62
C PHE A 254 26.31 -13.77 -12.05
N THR A 255 27.24 -13.84 -11.10
CA THR A 255 27.41 -15.02 -10.24
C THR A 255 26.48 -14.90 -9.04
N PRO A 256 26.14 -15.99 -8.32
CA PRO A 256 25.33 -15.90 -7.10
C PRO A 256 25.87 -14.88 -6.08
N GLN A 257 27.19 -14.74 -5.99
CA GLN A 257 27.86 -13.82 -5.06
C GLN A 257 27.73 -12.34 -5.47
N THR A 258 27.61 -12.04 -6.77
CA THR A 258 27.43 -10.66 -7.25
C THR A 258 25.97 -10.32 -7.51
N LYS A 259 25.12 -11.33 -7.75
CA LYS A 259 23.68 -11.19 -7.96
C LYS A 259 22.95 -10.76 -6.70
N TYR A 260 23.36 -11.29 -5.54
CA TYR A 260 22.65 -11.08 -4.28
C TYR A 260 23.52 -10.35 -3.26
N SER A 261 22.88 -9.57 -2.40
CA SER A 261 23.44 -9.05 -1.17
C SER A 261 22.58 -9.46 0.02
N PHE A 262 23.14 -9.32 1.23
CA PHE A 262 22.41 -9.60 2.47
C PHE A 262 22.22 -8.30 3.22
N THR A 263 20.99 -8.04 3.65
CA THR A 263 20.69 -6.91 4.54
C THR A 263 20.19 -7.43 5.87
N HIS A 264 20.60 -6.79 6.95
CA HIS A 264 20.10 -7.08 8.28
C HIS A 264 19.10 -5.98 8.67
N ARG A 265 17.82 -6.32 8.74
CA ARG A 265 16.76 -5.41 9.18
C ARG A 265 15.86 -6.11 10.19
N PHE A 266 15.51 -5.40 11.27
CA PHE A 266 14.62 -5.90 12.33
C PHE A 266 15.06 -7.27 12.90
N GLY A 267 16.36 -7.47 13.10
CA GLY A 267 16.91 -8.72 13.64
C GLY A 267 16.92 -9.90 12.66
N LYS A 268 16.51 -9.72 11.41
CA LYS A 268 16.49 -10.75 10.38
C LYS A 268 17.48 -10.41 9.26
N THR A 269 18.31 -11.39 8.91
CA THR A 269 19.15 -11.32 7.70
C THR A 269 18.32 -11.82 6.54
N GLN A 270 18.12 -10.95 5.54
CA GLN A 270 17.39 -11.27 4.32
C GLN A 270 18.30 -11.13 3.11
N ARG A 271 18.28 -12.15 2.24
CA ARG A 271 18.89 -12.07 0.91
C ARG A 271 18.04 -11.15 0.04
N ARG A 272 18.67 -10.24 -0.67
CA ARG A 272 18.04 -9.40 -1.69
C ARG A 272 18.90 -9.34 -2.94
N TYR A 273 18.35 -8.85 -4.04
CA TYR A 273 19.15 -8.51 -5.21
C TYR A 273 20.15 -7.40 -4.90
N SER A 274 21.37 -7.56 -5.41
CA SER A 274 22.42 -6.55 -5.23
C SER A 274 22.06 -5.28 -5.98
N ASP A 275 22.69 -4.17 -5.59
CA ASP A 275 22.49 -2.88 -6.25
C ASP A 275 22.95 -2.92 -7.71
N ALA A 276 24.07 -3.60 -7.98
CA ALA A 276 24.57 -3.80 -9.33
C ALA A 276 23.59 -4.62 -10.20
N PHE A 277 22.94 -5.62 -9.63
CA PHE A 277 21.89 -6.36 -10.33
C PHE A 277 20.67 -5.48 -10.59
N ALA A 278 20.22 -4.71 -9.60
CA ALA A 278 19.11 -3.78 -9.77
C ALA A 278 19.40 -2.74 -10.87
N ASP A 279 20.62 -2.20 -10.94
CA ASP A 279 21.05 -1.28 -12.00
C ASP A 279 21.04 -1.95 -13.39
N ALA A 280 21.37 -3.24 -13.48
CA ALA A 280 21.33 -3.97 -14.75
C ALA A 280 19.89 -4.33 -15.15
N TYR A 281 19.05 -4.70 -14.19
CA TYR A 281 17.65 -5.02 -14.42
C TYR A 281 16.82 -3.79 -14.77
N GLU A 282 17.04 -2.65 -14.12
CA GLU A 282 16.38 -1.38 -14.44
C GLU A 282 16.59 -0.95 -15.89
N LYS A 283 17.78 -1.18 -16.46
CA LYS A 283 18.05 -0.86 -17.87
C LYS A 283 17.17 -1.64 -18.84
N GLU A 284 16.68 -2.80 -18.42
CA GLU A 284 15.87 -3.70 -19.23
C GLU A 284 14.37 -3.54 -18.92
N VAL A 285 13.99 -3.46 -17.63
CA VAL A 285 12.60 -3.44 -17.16
C VAL A 285 12.12 -2.06 -16.70
N GLY A 286 13.00 -1.10 -16.44
CA GLY A 286 12.66 0.14 -15.72
C GLY A 286 11.57 0.97 -16.40
N GLY A 287 11.54 0.93 -17.73
CA GLY A 287 10.46 1.55 -18.52
C GLY A 287 9.08 0.99 -18.18
N GLN A 288 8.98 -0.31 -17.84
CA GLN A 288 7.76 -0.94 -17.37
C GLN A 288 7.35 -0.42 -16.00
N VAL A 289 8.26 -0.38 -15.02
CA VAL A 289 7.97 0.11 -13.66
C VAL A 289 7.49 1.56 -13.72
N ALA A 290 8.22 2.42 -14.42
CA ALA A 290 7.86 3.82 -14.63
C ALA A 290 6.50 3.96 -15.33
N PHE A 291 6.22 3.15 -16.35
CA PHE A 291 4.96 3.15 -17.07
C PHE A 291 3.77 2.75 -16.17
N ARG A 292 3.93 1.69 -15.36
CA ARG A 292 2.88 1.25 -14.43
C ARG A 292 2.60 2.31 -13.36
N MET A 293 3.65 2.90 -12.79
CA MET A 293 3.49 3.94 -11.76
C MET A 293 2.85 5.22 -12.32
N LYS A 294 3.22 5.61 -13.54
CA LYS A 294 2.59 6.72 -14.28
C LYS A 294 1.11 6.45 -14.58
N GLY A 295 0.73 5.22 -14.89
CA GLY A 295 -0.65 4.83 -15.14
C GLY A 295 -1.52 4.72 -13.88
N ALA A 296 -0.91 4.39 -12.74
CA ALA A 296 -1.62 4.17 -11.48
C ALA A 296 -2.26 5.45 -10.92
N SER A 297 -1.51 6.55 -10.91
CA SER A 297 -1.96 7.84 -10.34
C SER A 297 -3.28 8.34 -10.98
N PRO A 298 -3.41 8.43 -12.32
CA PRO A 298 -4.64 8.95 -12.92
C PRO A 298 -5.81 8.00 -12.75
N MET A 299 -5.57 6.69 -12.62
CA MET A 299 -6.62 5.73 -12.28
C MET A 299 -7.13 5.94 -10.85
N VAL A 300 -6.22 6.14 -9.88
CA VAL A 300 -6.59 6.50 -8.50
C VAL A 300 -7.41 7.77 -8.46
N ALA A 301 -6.94 8.84 -9.12
CA ALA A 301 -7.65 10.11 -9.18
C ALA A 301 -9.04 9.96 -9.83
N SER A 302 -9.15 9.13 -10.87
CA SER A 302 -10.41 8.80 -11.54
C SER A 302 -11.37 7.99 -10.65
N MET A 303 -10.87 7.07 -9.83
CA MET A 303 -11.65 6.32 -8.84
C MET A 303 -12.20 7.27 -7.75
N TRP A 304 -11.37 8.18 -7.23
CA TRP A 304 -11.81 9.21 -6.28
C TRP A 304 -12.88 10.13 -6.87
N LEU A 305 -12.65 10.63 -8.09
CA LEU A 305 -13.60 11.51 -8.80
C LEU A 305 -14.94 10.80 -9.03
N THR A 306 -14.91 9.52 -9.41
CA THR A 306 -16.10 8.70 -9.61
C THR A 306 -16.85 8.52 -8.29
N ALA A 307 -16.15 8.19 -7.21
CA ALA A 307 -16.75 8.06 -5.88
C ALA A 307 -17.39 9.38 -5.39
N TRP A 308 -16.72 10.51 -5.60
CA TRP A 308 -17.26 11.84 -5.26
C TRP A 308 -18.51 12.17 -6.06
N GLN A 309 -18.53 11.84 -7.35
CA GLN A 309 -19.71 12.03 -8.20
C GLN A 309 -20.89 11.18 -7.73
N GLU A 310 -20.67 9.89 -7.49
CA GLU A 310 -21.72 8.99 -7.00
C GLU A 310 -22.19 9.34 -5.59
N GLY A 311 -21.30 9.87 -4.75
CA GLY A 311 -21.61 10.40 -3.42
C GLY A 311 -22.40 11.70 -3.43
N GLY A 312 -22.85 12.19 -4.59
CA GLY A 312 -23.69 13.38 -4.72
C GLY A 312 -22.93 14.70 -4.83
N ARG A 313 -21.63 14.66 -5.14
CA ARG A 313 -20.77 15.83 -5.35
C ARG A 313 -20.84 16.85 -4.20
N PRO A 314 -20.61 16.43 -2.94
CA PRO A 314 -20.60 17.38 -1.83
C PRO A 314 -19.57 18.49 -2.07
N ASP A 315 -19.92 19.69 -1.63
CA ASP A 315 -19.04 20.87 -1.63
C ASP A 315 -17.90 20.66 -0.61
N LEU A 316 -16.72 20.31 -1.12
CA LEU A 316 -15.57 19.93 -0.29
C LEU A 316 -14.95 21.12 0.45
N ASP A 317 -15.17 22.35 -0.01
CA ASP A 317 -14.75 23.55 0.72
C ASP A 317 -15.43 23.63 2.09
N LYS A 318 -16.69 23.18 2.19
CA LYS A 318 -17.43 23.11 3.46
C LYS A 318 -16.98 22.00 4.39
N LEU A 319 -16.16 21.06 3.90
CA LEU A 319 -15.62 19.96 4.70
C LEU A 319 -14.22 20.27 5.25
N MET A 320 -13.70 21.46 4.94
CA MET A 320 -12.43 21.95 5.47
C MET A 320 -12.62 23.07 6.49
N ALA A 321 -11.67 23.17 7.42
CA ALA A 321 -11.56 24.29 8.35
C ALA A 321 -10.13 24.84 8.33
N PRO A 322 -9.90 26.09 7.87
CA PRO A 322 -10.86 27.01 7.25
C PRO A 322 -11.36 26.52 5.88
N PRO A 323 -12.49 27.02 5.33
CA PRO A 323 -13.11 26.45 4.12
C PRO A 323 -12.34 26.68 2.81
N LYS A 324 -11.23 27.43 2.85
CA LYS A 324 -10.35 27.68 1.71
C LYS A 324 -8.91 27.49 2.13
N LEU A 325 -8.05 27.14 1.18
CA LEU A 325 -6.61 27.18 1.38
C LEU A 325 -6.14 28.59 1.78
N GLY A 326 -5.28 28.66 2.80
CA GLY A 326 -4.53 29.86 3.14
C GLY A 326 -3.57 30.28 2.03
N LYS A 327 -2.90 31.43 2.18
CA LYS A 327 -1.95 31.91 1.17
C LYS A 327 -0.81 30.90 0.95
N ASP A 328 -0.18 30.45 2.03
CA ASP A 328 0.95 29.54 1.96
C ASP A 328 0.58 28.18 1.33
N GLU A 329 -0.58 27.61 1.70
CA GLU A 329 -1.09 26.37 1.11
C GLU A 329 -1.34 26.53 -0.41
N LYS A 330 -1.85 27.68 -0.86
CA LYS A 330 -2.07 27.95 -2.29
C LYS A 330 -0.75 28.11 -3.05
N ASP A 331 0.21 28.81 -2.46
CA ASP A 331 1.53 29.02 -3.06
C ASP A 331 2.27 27.67 -3.18
N GLN A 332 2.17 26.80 -2.16
CA GLN A 332 2.68 25.43 -2.20
C GLN A 332 1.98 24.57 -3.25
N LEU A 333 0.65 24.55 -3.30
CA LEU A 333 -0.11 23.81 -4.31
C LEU A 333 0.28 24.26 -5.72
N THR A 334 0.37 25.57 -5.96
CA THR A 334 0.76 26.13 -7.26
C THR A 334 2.17 25.70 -7.66
N THR A 335 3.11 25.74 -6.71
CA THR A 335 4.50 25.31 -6.92
C THR A 335 4.58 23.83 -7.26
N GLN A 336 3.90 22.98 -6.47
CA GLN A 336 3.89 21.54 -6.69
C GLN A 336 3.18 21.15 -8.00
N LEU A 337 2.09 21.83 -8.37
CA LEU A 337 1.42 21.61 -9.67
C LEU A 337 2.32 21.97 -10.85
N LYS A 338 3.10 23.06 -10.73
CA LYS A 338 4.07 23.42 -11.76
C LYS A 338 5.15 22.34 -11.88
N ALA A 339 5.76 21.95 -10.75
CA ALA A 339 6.78 20.90 -10.73
C ALA A 339 6.23 19.55 -11.22
N TRP A 340 4.97 19.23 -10.93
CA TRP A 340 4.30 18.04 -11.45
C TRP A 340 4.19 18.08 -12.98
N LYS A 341 3.69 19.18 -13.55
CA LYS A 341 3.56 19.35 -15.02
C LYS A 341 4.92 19.25 -15.72
N GLU A 342 5.95 19.85 -15.12
CA GLU A 342 7.32 19.85 -15.63
C GLU A 342 8.10 18.55 -15.33
N ASN A 343 7.47 17.59 -14.63
CA ASN A 343 8.08 16.33 -14.20
C ASN A 343 9.30 16.49 -13.27
N ASN A 344 9.27 17.51 -12.42
CA ASN A 344 10.36 17.86 -11.51
C ASN A 344 10.07 17.59 -10.03
N LEU A 345 8.88 17.08 -9.66
CA LEU A 345 8.51 16.79 -8.26
C LEU A 345 9.60 16.03 -7.49
N ALA A 346 10.13 14.96 -8.07
CA ALA A 346 11.13 14.11 -7.44
C ALA A 346 12.51 14.80 -7.35
N ASN A 347 12.89 15.54 -8.40
CA ASN A 347 14.17 16.25 -8.48
C ASN A 347 14.21 17.46 -7.54
N GLU A 348 13.08 18.13 -7.35
CA GLU A 348 12.91 19.26 -6.43
C GLU A 348 12.57 18.82 -4.99
N GLN A 349 12.56 17.50 -4.70
CA GLN A 349 12.26 16.94 -3.38
C GLN A 349 10.87 17.35 -2.82
N LEU A 350 9.91 17.53 -3.72
CA LEU A 350 8.54 17.93 -3.38
C LEU A 350 7.63 16.74 -3.04
N LEU A 351 8.12 15.50 -3.16
CA LEU A 351 7.40 14.31 -2.72
C LEU A 351 7.56 14.11 -1.22
N ILE A 352 6.45 13.99 -0.49
CA ILE A 352 6.39 13.70 0.95
C ILE A 352 7.11 12.38 1.26
N ALA A 353 7.10 11.44 0.32
CA ALA A 353 7.79 10.16 0.47
C ALA A 353 9.33 10.27 0.47
N GLN A 354 9.89 11.35 -0.12
CA GLN A 354 11.33 11.64 -0.11
C GLN A 354 11.76 12.46 1.11
N GLN A 355 10.81 13.11 1.80
CA GLN A 355 11.10 13.92 2.98
C GLN A 355 11.38 13.00 4.17
N LYS A 356 12.39 13.36 4.99
CA LYS A 356 12.65 12.68 6.26
C LYS A 356 11.41 12.84 7.15
N GLN A 357 10.74 11.74 7.47
CA GLN A 357 9.65 11.78 8.44
C GLN A 357 10.21 12.25 9.79
N GLN A 358 9.71 13.37 10.31
CA GLN A 358 9.87 13.65 11.73
C GLN A 358 9.20 12.50 12.48
N ARG A 359 9.97 11.80 13.32
CA ARG A 359 9.38 10.82 14.25
C ARG A 359 8.37 11.58 15.10
N VAL A 360 7.10 11.20 14.98
CA VAL A 360 6.12 11.53 16.01
C VAL A 360 6.61 10.77 17.24
N ILE A 361 7.22 11.50 18.17
CA ILE A 361 7.49 10.97 19.51
C ILE A 361 6.10 10.83 20.13
N ALA A 362 5.55 9.62 20.08
CA ALA A 362 4.46 9.29 20.97
C ALA A 362 5.01 9.52 22.39
N PRO A 363 4.36 10.32 23.25
CA PRO A 363 4.79 10.43 24.62
C PRO A 363 4.80 9.02 25.22
N ASP A 364 5.97 8.60 25.72
CA ASP A 364 6.10 7.33 26.41
C ASP A 364 5.09 7.29 27.56
N GLU A 365 4.04 6.49 27.42
CA GLU A 365 3.23 6.09 28.57
C GLU A 365 4.11 5.21 29.44
N ILE A 366 4.69 5.80 30.49
CA ILE A 366 5.35 5.07 31.55
C ILE A 366 4.28 4.22 32.25
N LYS A 367 4.18 2.94 31.87
CA LYS A 367 3.48 1.95 32.68
C LYS A 367 4.32 1.72 33.94
N ALA A 368 3.72 1.95 35.10
CA ALA A 368 4.32 1.53 36.37
C ALA A 368 4.56 0.03 36.31
N ALA A 369 5.80 -0.40 36.57
CA ALA A 369 6.14 -1.81 36.69
C ALA A 369 5.58 -2.32 38.02
N ASP A 370 4.86 -3.44 37.97
CA ASP A 370 4.48 -4.19 39.15
C ASP A 370 5.74 -4.65 39.91
N GLY A 371 5.89 -4.21 41.16
CA GLY A 371 6.82 -4.85 42.11
C GLY A 371 7.97 -4.02 42.68
N GLU A 372 7.83 -2.71 42.90
CA GLU A 372 8.73 -1.99 43.81
C GLU A 372 8.12 -1.80 45.20
N ALA A 373 8.85 -2.28 46.20
CA ALA A 373 8.50 -2.24 47.61
C ALA A 373 8.30 -0.80 48.09
N THR A 374 7.21 -0.57 48.81
CA THR A 374 6.98 0.67 49.57
C THR A 374 8.15 0.92 50.53
N PRO A 375 8.77 2.12 50.53
CA PRO A 375 9.80 2.45 51.49
C PRO A 375 9.21 2.49 52.92
N PRO A 376 9.99 2.10 53.95
CA PRO A 376 9.50 2.05 55.32
C PRO A 376 9.20 3.46 55.85
N PRO A 377 8.22 3.61 56.77
CA PRO A 377 7.89 4.91 57.34
C PRO A 377 9.05 5.43 58.21
N PRO A 378 9.31 6.75 58.21
CA PRO A 378 10.31 7.36 59.08
C PRO A 378 9.90 7.31 60.57
N PRO A 379 10.86 7.29 61.51
CA PRO A 379 10.60 7.17 62.94
C PRO A 379 9.96 8.44 63.54
N GLU A 380 9.09 8.25 64.54
CA GLU A 380 8.42 9.30 65.31
C GLU A 380 9.41 10.19 66.10
N PRO A 381 9.28 11.52 66.04
CA PRO A 381 9.85 12.42 67.04
C PRO A 381 8.89 12.64 68.23
N ALA A 382 9.45 12.67 69.44
CA ALA A 382 8.74 12.95 70.70
C ALA A 382 8.45 14.45 70.94
N ALA A 383 7.24 14.72 71.47
CA ALA A 383 6.58 15.91 72.08
C ALA A 383 7.36 17.25 72.35
N THR A 384 7.00 18.40 71.74
CA THR A 384 6.02 19.53 72.07
C THR A 384 6.46 20.59 73.12
N PRO A 385 6.10 21.92 73.03
CA PRO A 385 4.72 22.47 72.88
C PRO A 385 4.45 23.77 72.06
N GLU A 386 3.14 24.03 71.88
CA GLU A 386 2.27 25.09 71.26
C GLU A 386 2.53 26.60 71.56
N PRO A 387 1.73 27.59 71.04
CA PRO A 387 0.77 27.65 69.91
C PRO A 387 0.85 28.96 69.05
N ALA A 388 0.13 29.02 67.90
CA ALA A 388 -0.84 30.07 67.49
C ALA A 388 -1.12 30.08 65.97
N ALA A 389 -2.40 30.13 65.61
CA ALA A 389 -2.97 30.23 64.25
C ALA A 389 -3.26 31.71 63.86
N PRO A 390 -3.95 32.04 62.73
CA PRO A 390 -3.86 31.63 61.32
C PRO A 390 -3.73 32.86 60.36
N THR A 391 -3.66 32.67 59.03
CA THR A 391 -4.28 33.61 58.06
C THR A 391 -4.57 32.96 56.69
N PRO A 392 -5.80 33.07 56.13
CA PRO A 392 -6.18 32.51 54.83
C PRO A 392 -6.07 33.53 53.65
N PRO A 393 -6.28 33.11 52.38
CA PRO A 393 -5.67 33.70 51.18
C PRO A 393 -6.53 34.77 50.48
N ALA A 394 -5.92 35.55 49.57
CA ALA A 394 -6.60 36.55 48.74
C ALA A 394 -7.03 35.98 47.37
N GLY A 395 -8.33 36.10 47.07
CA GLY A 395 -8.97 35.90 45.76
C GLY A 395 -9.21 37.22 44.99
N PRO A 396 -9.94 37.20 43.86
CA PRO A 396 -9.70 38.07 42.69
C PRO A 396 -10.44 39.42 42.65
N ASN A 397 -9.89 40.34 41.85
CA ASN A 397 -10.37 41.70 41.56
C ASN A 397 -11.70 41.75 40.76
N VAL A 398 -12.72 42.43 41.28
CA VAL A 398 -13.99 42.75 40.61
C VAL A 398 -14.12 44.26 40.38
N LYS A 399 -14.40 44.67 39.13
CA LYS A 399 -14.65 46.08 38.76
C LYS A 399 -16.13 46.44 38.99
N MET A 400 -16.40 47.45 39.82
CA MET A 400 -17.77 47.94 40.08
C MET A 400 -18.13 49.14 39.19
N LYS A 401 -19.37 49.18 38.67
CA LYS A 401 -19.97 50.37 38.04
C LYS A 401 -21.16 50.80 38.89
N VAL A 402 -21.15 52.03 39.40
CA VAL A 402 -22.28 52.61 40.12
C VAL A 402 -23.06 53.52 39.17
N LYS A 403 -24.40 53.45 39.23
CA LYS A 403 -25.33 54.20 38.39
C LYS A 403 -26.42 54.75 39.30
N THR A 404 -26.49 56.06 39.47
CA THR A 404 -27.44 56.71 40.38
C THR A 404 -28.45 57.52 39.57
N LYS A 405 -29.74 57.38 39.88
CA LYS A 405 -30.84 58.04 39.15
C LYS A 405 -31.41 59.15 40.03
N GLY A 406 -31.25 60.40 39.59
CA GLY A 406 -31.86 61.57 40.22
C GLY A 406 -33.13 62.03 39.49
N PRO A 407 -33.90 62.98 40.05
CA PRO A 407 -35.22 63.36 39.55
C PRO A 407 -35.25 63.99 38.14
N THR A 408 -34.10 64.29 37.52
CA THR A 408 -34.01 64.91 36.19
C THR A 408 -33.11 64.15 35.19
N GLY A 409 -32.65 62.94 35.50
CA GLY A 409 -31.84 62.13 34.57
C GLY A 409 -30.81 61.23 35.26
N THR A 410 -30.19 60.32 34.49
CA THR A 410 -29.20 59.35 35.02
C THR A 410 -27.80 59.68 34.52
N ASP A 411 -26.88 59.99 35.43
CA ASP A 411 -25.47 60.22 35.10
C ASP A 411 -24.59 59.04 35.55
N LYS A 412 -23.52 58.74 34.80
CA LYS A 412 -22.67 57.56 35.02
C LYS A 412 -21.19 57.95 35.09
N GLN A 413 -20.56 57.71 36.23
CA GLN A 413 -19.12 57.85 36.38
C GLN A 413 -18.47 56.49 36.71
N LYS A 414 -17.33 56.20 36.07
CA LYS A 414 -16.49 55.03 36.37
C LYS A 414 -15.20 55.50 37.01
N THR A 415 -14.83 54.91 38.13
CA THR A 415 -13.49 55.05 38.71
C THR A 415 -12.91 53.66 38.96
N THR A 416 -11.61 53.52 38.69
CA THR A 416 -10.80 52.35 39.03
C THR A 416 -9.77 52.81 40.05
N PRO A 417 -9.72 52.24 41.26
CA PRO A 417 -8.63 52.50 42.19
C PRO A 417 -7.37 51.77 41.72
N HIS A 418 -6.25 52.49 41.66
CA HIS A 418 -4.93 51.89 41.58
C HIS A 418 -4.48 51.55 43.00
N TRP A 419 -4.15 50.28 43.22
CA TRP A 419 -3.18 49.82 44.20
C TRP A 419 -2.25 48.86 43.47
#